data_AF-A0AA96XCL3-F1
#
_entry.id   AF-A0AA96XCL3-F1
#
_cell.length_a   1.000
_cell.length_b   1.000
_cell.length_c   1.000
_cell.angle_alpha   90.00
_cell.angle_beta   90.00
_cell.angle_gamma   90.00
#
_symmetry.space_group_name_H-M   'P 1'
#
loop_
_entity.id
_entity.type
_entity.pdbx_description
1 polymer ?
#
loop_
_entity_poly.entity_id
_entity_poly.type
_entity_poly.pdbx_seq_one_letter_code
_entity_poly.pdbx_strand_id
1 'polypeptide(L)'
;MEPGSAAYNMPGTLHLLGRLDAAALEFALSELPRRHEILRTRLLERDGEPVQLIEPAVKLPFEVDDLRALPPGQREARAEELVRAEAARPFELSRAPLMRARLLRLGEEEHRLVVVLHHIVCDAWSLDILFRDLAEFYDARSAGREAALPALEVQYADFAVWQRGWLDDEVRERQLAHWRRTLEGAPAELELPFPASPVPASQVLPASSGAPARAADGLVARALPRRGRDALHGDARRIRGAAVPTHRATRSRGRHAGGTAAPSGA
;
A
#
# COMPACT_ATOMS: atom_id res chain seq x y z
N MET A 1 20.94 7.16 2.70
CA MET A 1 20.31 6.20 1.76
C MET A 1 21.17 4.95 1.73
N GLU A 2 20.61 3.75 1.70
CA GLU A 2 21.38 2.50 1.52
C GLU A 2 21.29 2.05 0.05
N PRO A 3 22.26 2.44 -0.81
CA PRO A 3 22.17 2.13 -2.23
C PRO A 3 22.22 0.62 -2.46
N GLY A 4 21.38 0.12 -3.36
CA GLY A 4 21.34 -1.31 -3.70
C GLY A 4 20.53 -2.19 -2.73
N SER A 5 19.94 -1.62 -1.68
CA SER A 5 19.02 -2.34 -0.79
C SER A 5 17.61 -2.46 -1.40
N ALA A 6 16.97 -3.61 -1.20
CA ALA A 6 15.56 -3.85 -1.55
C ALA A 6 14.62 -3.71 -0.34
N ALA A 7 15.14 -3.32 0.84
CA ALA A 7 14.38 -3.28 2.09
C ALA A 7 13.15 -2.35 2.05
N TYR A 8 13.16 -1.34 1.17
CA TYR A 8 12.07 -0.39 0.98
C TYR A 8 11.24 -0.65 -0.28
N ASN A 9 11.42 -1.81 -0.92
CA ASN A 9 10.52 -2.25 -1.96
C ASN A 9 9.17 -2.67 -1.33
N MET A 10 8.08 -2.31 -2.00
CA MET A 10 6.73 -2.76 -1.71
C MET A 10 6.24 -3.64 -2.87
N PRO A 11 6.56 -4.95 -2.86
CA PRO A 11 6.03 -5.88 -3.84
C PRO A 11 4.57 -6.22 -3.54
N GLY A 12 3.72 -6.11 -4.55
CA GLY A 12 2.34 -6.57 -4.56
C GLY A 12 2.13 -7.58 -5.70
N THR A 13 1.30 -8.59 -5.46
CA THR A 13 0.95 -9.61 -6.45
C THR A 13 -0.57 -9.72 -6.55
N LEU A 14 -1.10 -9.61 -7.77
CA LEU A 14 -2.51 -9.79 -8.08
C LEU A 14 -2.70 -11.07 -8.90
N HIS A 15 -3.64 -11.90 -8.47
CA HIS A 15 -4.06 -13.08 -9.24
C HIS A 15 -5.25 -12.68 -10.10
N LEU A 16 -5.09 -12.77 -11.42
CA LEU A 16 -6.10 -12.34 -12.39
C LEU A 16 -6.66 -13.58 -13.09
N LEU A 17 -7.96 -13.81 -12.91
CA LEU A 17 -8.67 -14.98 -13.45
C LEU A 17 -9.59 -14.58 -14.60
N GLY A 18 -9.49 -15.30 -15.70
CA GLY A 18 -10.19 -15.06 -16.95
C GLY A 18 -9.33 -14.37 -18.01
N ARG A 19 -9.96 -14.03 -19.14
CA ARG A 19 -9.27 -13.46 -20.30
C ARG A 19 -8.77 -12.06 -19.98
N LEU A 20 -7.47 -11.83 -20.18
CA LEU A 20 -6.81 -10.55 -19.94
C LEU A 20 -6.41 -9.88 -21.26
N ASP A 21 -6.74 -8.60 -21.42
CA ASP A 21 -6.18 -7.77 -22.49
C ASP A 21 -4.85 -7.17 -22.01
N ALA A 22 -3.74 -7.83 -22.35
CA ALA A 22 -2.41 -7.40 -21.94
C ALA A 22 -2.05 -6.00 -22.49
N ALA A 23 -2.56 -5.61 -23.66
CA ALA A 23 -2.31 -4.29 -24.24
C ALA A 23 -3.08 -3.20 -23.51
N ALA A 24 -4.32 -3.48 -23.08
CA ALA A 24 -5.07 -2.58 -22.23
C ALA A 24 -4.42 -2.42 -20.84
N LEU A 25 -3.85 -3.50 -20.29
CA LEU A 25 -3.11 -3.45 -19.02
C LEU A 25 -1.83 -2.62 -19.14
N GLU A 26 -1.04 -2.82 -20.20
CA GLU A 26 0.16 -2.03 -20.46
C GLU A 26 -0.18 -0.54 -20.60
N PHE A 27 -1.23 -0.23 -21.36
CA PHE A 27 -1.75 1.13 -21.47
C PHE A 27 -2.12 1.70 -20.09
N ALA A 28 -2.91 0.97 -19.31
CA ALA A 28 -3.38 1.44 -18.01
C ALA A 28 -2.22 1.70 -17.03
N LEU A 29 -1.22 0.82 -17.02
CA LEU A 29 0.02 1.01 -16.26
C LEU A 29 0.81 2.25 -16.73
N SER A 30 0.83 2.53 -18.03
CA SER A 30 1.50 3.72 -18.58
C SER A 30 0.81 5.05 -18.22
N GLU A 31 -0.49 5.03 -17.96
CA GLU A 31 -1.26 6.23 -17.58
C GLU A 31 -1.05 6.63 -16.11
N LEU A 32 -0.68 5.69 -15.24
CA LEU A 32 -0.43 5.97 -13.82
C LEU A 32 0.62 7.07 -13.60
N PRO A 33 1.86 6.98 -14.15
CA PRO A 33 2.84 8.05 -13.97
C PRO A 33 2.49 9.35 -14.72
N ARG A 34 1.60 9.32 -15.72
CA ARG A 34 1.09 10.54 -16.36
C ARG A 34 0.15 11.30 -15.43
N ARG A 35 -0.64 10.57 -14.65
CA ARG A 35 -1.62 11.11 -13.70
C ARG A 35 -0.98 11.50 -12.36
N HIS A 36 -0.09 10.65 -11.83
CA HIS A 36 0.51 10.80 -10.50
C HIS A 36 1.98 11.21 -10.62
N GLU A 37 2.29 12.47 -10.33
CA GLU A 37 3.64 13.02 -10.50
C GLU A 37 4.69 12.27 -9.71
N ILE A 38 4.34 11.81 -8.51
CA ILE A 38 5.24 11.09 -7.61
C ILE A 38 5.83 9.81 -8.24
N LEU A 39 5.10 9.16 -9.16
CA LEU A 39 5.59 7.96 -9.85
C LEU A 39 6.62 8.26 -10.94
N ARG A 40 6.70 9.51 -11.40
CA ARG A 40 7.74 10.03 -12.32
C ARG A 40 8.76 10.92 -11.61
N THR A 41 8.77 10.91 -10.28
CA THR A 41 9.74 11.64 -9.45
C THR A 41 10.94 10.76 -9.12
N ARG A 42 12.15 11.30 -9.31
CA ARG A 42 13.39 10.73 -8.79
C ARG A 42 13.93 11.57 -7.65
N LEU A 43 14.76 10.96 -6.81
CA LEU A 43 15.41 11.60 -5.67
C LEU A 43 16.92 11.63 -5.88
N LEU A 44 17.49 12.81 -5.68
CA LEU A 44 18.92 13.05 -5.77
C LEU A 44 19.41 13.72 -4.50
N GLU A 45 20.71 13.71 -4.30
CA GLU A 45 21.36 14.57 -3.34
C GLU A 45 22.03 15.72 -4.11
N ARG A 46 21.83 16.96 -3.67
CA ARG A 46 22.49 18.14 -4.22
C ARG A 46 23.01 18.97 -3.05
N ASP A 47 24.32 19.18 -3.02
CA ASP A 47 24.99 19.95 -1.96
C ASP A 47 24.70 19.40 -0.54
N GLY A 48 24.57 18.08 -0.40
CA GLY A 48 24.25 17.40 0.86
C GLY A 48 22.76 17.36 1.22
N GLU A 49 21.90 17.97 0.41
CA GLU A 49 20.46 18.05 0.65
C GLU A 49 19.66 17.15 -0.32
N PRO A 50 18.65 16.41 0.16
CA PRO A 50 17.80 15.62 -0.71
C PRO A 50 16.88 16.52 -1.54
N VAL A 51 16.85 16.29 -2.86
CA VAL A 51 16.00 17.00 -3.82
C VAL A 51 15.13 16.03 -4.60
N GLN A 52 13.89 16.45 -4.88
CA GLN A 52 12.95 15.73 -5.74
C GLN A 52 12.95 16.37 -7.12
N LEU A 53 13.11 15.56 -8.17
CA LEU A 53 12.97 16.01 -9.56
C LEU A 53 11.86 15.22 -10.24
N ILE A 54 10.85 15.93 -10.71
CA ILE A 54 9.71 15.37 -11.42
C ILE A 54 10.04 15.34 -12.92
N GLU A 55 10.18 14.15 -13.49
CA GLU A 55 10.46 14.00 -14.92
C GLU A 55 9.21 14.35 -15.75
N PRO A 56 9.31 15.05 -16.90
CA PRO A 56 8.14 15.40 -17.71
C PRO A 56 7.35 14.18 -18.19
N ALA A 57 8.06 13.07 -18.47
CA ALA A 57 7.48 11.80 -18.85
C ALA A 57 8.46 10.66 -18.51
N VAL A 58 7.92 9.49 -18.20
CA VAL A 58 8.68 8.26 -17.97
C VAL A 58 7.98 7.09 -18.66
N LYS A 59 8.76 6.10 -19.10
CA LYS A 59 8.21 4.81 -19.52
C LYS A 59 8.22 3.87 -18.32
N LEU A 60 7.04 3.38 -17.92
CA LEU A 60 6.98 2.36 -16.88
C LEU A 60 7.57 1.03 -17.40
N PRO A 61 8.54 0.43 -16.72
CA PRO A 61 8.98 -0.92 -17.04
C PRO A 61 7.82 -1.89 -16.86
N PHE A 62 7.43 -2.53 -17.95
CA PHE A 62 6.42 -3.58 -18.00
C PHE A 62 6.96 -4.75 -18.81
N GLU A 63 7.05 -5.92 -18.17
CA GLU A 63 7.52 -7.15 -18.80
C GLU A 63 6.40 -8.19 -18.82
N VAL A 64 6.36 -9.02 -19.86
CA VAL A 64 5.37 -10.08 -19.99
C VAL A 64 6.09 -11.41 -20.19
N ASP A 65 5.92 -12.34 -19.27
CA ASP A 65 6.45 -13.69 -19.34
C ASP A 65 5.31 -14.67 -19.64
N ASP A 66 5.40 -15.35 -20.78
CA ASP A 66 4.47 -16.40 -21.14
C ASP A 66 4.95 -17.76 -20.60
N LEU A 67 4.42 -18.14 -19.44
CA LEU A 67 4.77 -19.41 -18.79
C LEU A 67 3.93 -20.57 -19.31
N ARG A 68 2.96 -20.34 -20.22
CA ARG A 68 2.12 -21.40 -20.80
C ARG A 68 2.94 -22.43 -21.57
N ALA A 69 4.08 -22.02 -22.12
CA ALA A 69 5.00 -22.92 -22.83
C ALA A 69 5.70 -23.93 -21.89
N LEU A 70 5.73 -23.67 -20.58
CA LEU A 70 6.32 -24.59 -19.61
C LEU A 70 5.34 -25.73 -19.26
N PRO A 71 5.86 -26.91 -18.85
CA PRO A 71 5.04 -27.99 -18.30
C PRO A 71 4.18 -27.50 -17.13
N PRO A 72 2.91 -27.90 -16.99
CA PRO A 72 2.01 -27.40 -15.95
C PRO A 72 2.60 -27.46 -14.53
N GLY A 73 3.29 -28.54 -14.18
CA GLY A 73 3.92 -28.70 -12.86
C GLY A 73 5.11 -27.77 -12.57
N GLN A 74 5.61 -27.02 -13.57
CA GLN A 74 6.74 -26.10 -13.41
C GLN A 74 6.33 -24.62 -13.44
N ARG A 75 5.12 -24.31 -13.93
CA ARG A 75 4.67 -22.91 -14.12
C ARG A 75 4.63 -22.13 -12.82
N GLU A 76 4.06 -22.72 -11.78
CA GLU A 76 3.90 -22.06 -10.48
C GLU A 76 5.26 -21.78 -9.83
N ALA A 77 6.14 -22.78 -9.80
CA ALA A 77 7.49 -22.64 -9.25
C ALA A 77 8.29 -21.54 -9.97
N ARG A 78 8.19 -21.48 -11.30
CA ARG A 78 8.81 -20.41 -12.10
C ARG A 78 8.18 -19.05 -11.83
N ALA A 79 6.86 -18.99 -11.68
CA ALA A 79 6.17 -17.76 -11.35
C ALA A 79 6.61 -17.20 -10.00
N GLU A 80 6.70 -18.04 -8.97
CA GLU A 80 7.20 -17.65 -7.65
C GLU A 80 8.66 -17.17 -7.69
N GLU A 81 9.51 -17.85 -8.47
CA GLU A 81 10.90 -17.42 -8.66
C GLU A 81 10.97 -16.00 -9.26
N LEU A 82 10.17 -15.72 -10.29
CA LEU A 82 10.10 -14.40 -10.91
C LEU A 82 9.54 -13.35 -9.95
N VAL A 83 8.54 -13.70 -9.13
CA VAL A 83 8.00 -12.80 -8.07
C VAL A 83 9.09 -12.46 -7.05
N ARG A 84 9.83 -13.46 -6.54
CA ARG A 84 10.93 -13.24 -5.58
C ARG A 84 12.05 -12.41 -6.19
N ALA A 85 12.42 -12.68 -7.43
CA ALA A 85 13.44 -11.91 -8.14
C ALA A 85 13.01 -10.44 -8.31
N GLU A 86 11.75 -10.19 -8.70
CA GLU A 86 11.25 -8.82 -8.79
C GLU A 86 11.15 -8.14 -7.42
N ALA A 87 10.74 -8.83 -6.36
CA ALA A 87 10.71 -8.25 -5.02
C ALA A 87 12.12 -7.85 -4.53
N ALA A 88 13.13 -8.67 -4.82
CA ALA A 88 14.52 -8.45 -4.38
C ALA A 88 15.31 -7.46 -5.26
N ARG A 89 14.78 -7.08 -6.44
CA ARG A 89 15.47 -6.16 -7.35
C ARG A 89 15.48 -4.72 -6.77
N PRO A 90 16.64 -4.13 -6.44
CA PRO A 90 16.67 -2.80 -5.84
C PRO A 90 16.23 -1.72 -6.84
N PHE A 91 15.71 -0.60 -6.32
CA PHE A 91 15.52 0.61 -7.10
C PHE A 91 16.73 1.55 -6.95
N GLU A 92 17.08 2.23 -8.04
CA GLU A 92 18.04 3.34 -8.01
C GLU A 92 17.24 4.64 -7.85
N LEU A 93 17.25 5.26 -6.66
CA LEU A 93 16.38 6.42 -6.36
C LEU A 93 16.63 7.64 -7.27
N SER A 94 17.84 7.75 -7.81
CA SER A 94 18.26 8.76 -8.79
C SER A 94 17.65 8.58 -10.18
N ARG A 95 16.88 7.50 -10.40
CA ARG A 95 16.24 7.15 -11.67
C ARG A 95 14.76 6.87 -11.51
N ALA A 96 13.94 7.68 -12.16
CA ALA A 96 12.52 7.41 -12.29
C ALA A 96 12.27 6.45 -13.48
N PRO A 97 11.17 5.66 -13.45
CA PRO A 97 10.18 5.58 -12.38
C PRO A 97 10.59 4.64 -11.23
N LEU A 98 10.12 4.93 -10.02
CA LEU A 98 10.27 4.08 -8.83
C LEU A 98 9.11 3.08 -8.68
N MET A 99 8.63 2.60 -9.82
CA MET A 99 7.58 1.59 -9.98
C MET A 99 7.91 0.73 -11.20
N ARG A 100 7.59 -0.55 -11.12
CA ARG A 100 7.68 -1.51 -12.23
C ARG A 100 6.59 -2.57 -12.12
N ALA A 101 6.27 -3.20 -13.24
CA ALA A 101 5.32 -4.29 -13.28
C ALA A 101 5.80 -5.45 -14.16
N ARG A 102 5.38 -6.67 -13.84
CA ARG A 102 5.59 -7.87 -14.65
C ARG A 102 4.32 -8.70 -14.68
N LEU A 103 3.86 -9.07 -15.86
CA LEU A 103 2.73 -9.96 -16.07
C LEU A 103 3.23 -11.37 -16.38
N LEU A 104 2.83 -12.34 -15.57
CA LEU A 104 3.10 -13.75 -15.77
C LEU A 104 1.82 -14.41 -16.30
N ARG A 105 1.88 -15.05 -17.47
CA ARG A 105 0.75 -15.78 -18.06
C ARG A 105 0.89 -17.26 -17.74
N LEU A 106 0.05 -17.80 -16.86
CA LEU A 106 0.09 -19.21 -16.44
C LEU A 106 -0.86 -20.09 -17.28
N GLY A 107 -1.90 -19.47 -17.86
CA GLY A 107 -2.89 -20.10 -18.73
C GLY A 107 -3.57 -19.06 -19.64
N GLU A 108 -4.57 -19.48 -20.43
CA GLU A 108 -5.41 -18.56 -21.20
C GLU A 108 -6.25 -17.64 -20.30
N GLU A 109 -6.58 -18.13 -19.10
CA GLU A 109 -7.46 -17.49 -18.13
C GLU A 109 -6.82 -17.40 -16.75
N GLU A 110 -5.51 -17.56 -16.65
CA GLU A 110 -4.81 -17.50 -15.38
C GLU A 110 -3.54 -16.67 -15.53
N HIS A 111 -3.48 -15.59 -14.78
CA HIS A 111 -2.38 -14.63 -14.85
C HIS A 111 -2.00 -14.14 -13.46
N ARG A 112 -0.75 -13.73 -13.31
CA ARG A 112 -0.23 -13.09 -12.10
C ARG A 112 0.43 -11.78 -12.48
N LEU A 113 -0.10 -10.68 -11.97
CA LEU A 113 0.50 -9.36 -12.14
C LEU A 113 1.31 -9.04 -10.88
N VAL A 114 2.62 -8.89 -11.05
CA VAL A 114 3.55 -8.41 -10.04
C VAL A 114 3.72 -6.92 -10.23
N VAL A 115 3.52 -6.14 -9.18
CA VAL A 115 3.77 -4.69 -9.16
C VAL A 115 4.71 -4.41 -8.02
N VAL A 116 5.81 -3.71 -8.26
CA VAL A 116 6.75 -3.33 -7.21
C VAL A 116 6.93 -1.81 -7.25
N LEU A 117 6.76 -1.18 -6.09
CA LEU A 117 7.01 0.25 -5.89
C LEU A 117 8.11 0.44 -4.86
N HIS A 118 8.78 1.57 -4.87
CA HIS A 118 9.58 1.98 -3.72
C HIS A 118 8.67 2.71 -2.70
N HIS A 119 8.80 2.40 -1.41
CA HIS A 119 7.97 3.01 -0.35
C HIS A 119 8.12 4.55 -0.27
N ILE A 120 9.17 5.11 -0.85
CA ILE A 120 9.36 6.57 -0.89
C ILE A 120 8.34 7.31 -1.77
N VAL A 121 7.73 6.61 -2.75
CA VAL A 121 6.76 7.20 -3.69
C VAL A 121 5.32 6.74 -3.43
N CYS A 122 5.10 5.89 -2.43
CA CYS A 122 3.80 5.30 -2.17
C CYS A 122 3.72 4.77 -0.72
N ASP A 123 2.54 4.86 -0.13
CA ASP A 123 2.20 4.26 1.15
C ASP A 123 0.95 3.36 1.03
N ALA A 124 0.55 2.74 2.14
CA ALA A 124 -0.59 1.83 2.16
C ALA A 124 -1.91 2.49 1.70
N TRP A 125 -2.12 3.79 1.97
CA TRP A 125 -3.32 4.49 1.52
C TRP A 125 -3.25 4.74 0.01
N SER A 126 -2.10 5.20 -0.47
CA SER A 126 -1.88 5.57 -1.87
C SER A 126 -2.02 4.38 -2.81
N LEU A 127 -1.75 3.15 -2.34
CA LEU A 127 -2.02 1.92 -3.10
C LEU A 127 -3.49 1.79 -3.53
N ASP A 128 -4.44 2.14 -2.66
CA ASP A 128 -5.89 2.09 -2.95
C ASP A 128 -6.26 2.97 -4.15
N ILE A 129 -5.64 4.16 -4.20
CA ILE A 129 -5.85 5.16 -5.25
C ILE A 129 -5.23 4.65 -6.55
N LEU A 130 -3.99 4.14 -6.49
CA LEU A 130 -3.29 3.60 -7.65
C LEU A 130 -4.05 2.44 -8.30
N PHE A 131 -4.53 1.47 -7.50
CA PHE A 131 -5.27 0.33 -8.05
C PHE A 131 -6.65 0.71 -8.59
N ARG A 132 -7.31 1.70 -7.98
CA ARG A 132 -8.57 2.24 -8.51
C ARG A 132 -8.38 2.90 -9.87
N ASP A 133 -7.35 3.74 -9.99
CA ASP A 133 -7.04 4.43 -11.24
C ASP A 133 -6.60 3.41 -12.31
N LEU A 134 -5.77 2.42 -11.95
CA LEU A 134 -5.37 1.34 -12.84
C LEU A 134 -6.59 0.58 -13.41
N ALA A 135 -7.53 0.21 -12.54
CA ALA A 135 -8.74 -0.50 -12.95
C ALA A 135 -9.61 0.36 -13.89
N GLU A 136 -9.76 1.64 -13.61
CA GLU A 136 -10.53 2.55 -14.48
C GLU A 136 -9.86 2.75 -15.85
N PHE A 137 -8.53 2.96 -15.90
CA PHE A 137 -7.81 3.06 -17.16
C PHE A 137 -7.89 1.76 -17.97
N TYR A 138 -7.78 0.60 -17.32
CA TYR A 138 -7.91 -0.70 -17.96
C TYR A 138 -9.32 -0.92 -18.52
N ASP A 139 -10.35 -0.68 -17.72
CA ASP A 139 -11.75 -0.82 -18.11
C ASP A 139 -12.09 0.13 -19.26
N ALA A 140 -11.58 1.36 -19.20
CA ALA A 140 -11.78 2.34 -20.25
C ALA A 140 -11.16 1.90 -21.57
N ARG A 141 -9.88 1.50 -21.53
CA ARG A 141 -9.16 1.05 -22.72
C ARG A 141 -9.77 -0.20 -23.33
N SER A 142 -10.16 -1.17 -22.50
CA SER A 142 -10.79 -2.43 -22.93
C SER A 142 -12.17 -2.20 -23.56
N ALA A 143 -12.91 -1.19 -23.09
CA ALA A 143 -14.22 -0.83 -23.64
C ALA A 143 -14.15 0.21 -24.79
N GLY A 144 -12.95 0.65 -25.20
CA GLY A 144 -12.79 1.66 -26.25
C GLY A 144 -13.33 3.05 -25.87
N ARG A 145 -13.34 3.37 -24.57
CA ARG A 145 -13.77 4.66 -24.02
C ARG A 145 -12.58 5.40 -23.38
N GLU A 146 -12.75 6.68 -23.11
CA GLU A 146 -11.82 7.43 -22.27
C GLU A 146 -12.08 7.13 -20.78
N ALA A 147 -11.02 7.26 -19.97
CA ALA A 147 -11.11 7.06 -18.53
C ALA A 147 -11.82 8.25 -17.87
N ALA A 148 -12.80 7.96 -17.02
CA ALA A 148 -13.61 8.97 -16.34
C ALA A 148 -13.06 9.23 -14.93
N LEU A 149 -11.84 9.77 -14.85
CA LEU A 149 -11.21 10.15 -13.60
C LEU A 149 -11.20 11.67 -13.44
N PRO A 150 -11.61 12.22 -12.26
CA PRO A 150 -11.51 13.66 -12.02
C PRO A 150 -10.06 14.12 -12.10
N ALA A 151 -9.84 15.38 -12.47
CA ALA A 151 -8.51 15.98 -12.41
C ALA A 151 -7.98 15.94 -10.97
N LEU A 152 -6.68 15.72 -10.82
CA LEU A 152 -6.01 15.83 -9.52
C LEU A 152 -5.63 17.30 -9.33
N GLU A 153 -6.38 18.01 -8.49
CA GLU A 153 -6.12 19.42 -8.18
C GLU A 153 -4.86 19.63 -7.34
N VAL A 154 -4.38 18.57 -6.67
CA VAL A 154 -3.22 18.58 -5.80
C VAL A 154 -2.34 17.37 -6.13
N GLN A 155 -1.06 17.63 -6.36
CA GLN A 155 -0.02 16.62 -6.50
C GLN A 155 0.83 16.54 -5.23
N TYR A 156 1.61 15.46 -5.09
CA TYR A 156 2.44 15.29 -3.90
C TYR A 156 3.46 16.41 -3.70
N ALA A 157 3.96 17.00 -4.79
CA ALA A 157 4.87 18.15 -4.71
C ALA A 157 4.20 19.38 -4.09
N ASP A 158 2.93 19.64 -4.42
CA ASP A 158 2.14 20.72 -3.81
C ASP A 158 1.96 20.48 -2.32
N PHE A 159 1.65 19.23 -1.93
CA PHE A 159 1.57 18.83 -0.53
C PHE A 159 2.89 19.05 0.21
N ALA A 160 4.02 18.67 -0.38
CA ALA A 160 5.34 18.84 0.22
C ALA A 160 5.72 20.33 0.42
N VAL A 161 5.37 21.19 -0.55
CA VAL A 161 5.56 22.64 -0.44
C VAL A 161 4.64 23.22 0.63
N TRP A 162 3.37 22.84 0.65
CA TRP A 162 2.40 23.26 1.67
C TRP A 162 2.86 22.85 3.08
N GLN A 163 3.28 21.59 3.26
CA GLN A 163 3.73 21.08 4.56
C GLN A 163 4.96 21.84 5.06
N ARG A 164 5.89 22.18 4.16
CA ARG A 164 7.06 22.99 4.50
C ARG A 164 6.66 24.39 4.96
N GLY A 165 5.68 25.01 4.31
CA GLY A 165 5.15 26.31 4.72
C GLY A 165 4.38 26.27 6.04
N TRP A 166 3.66 25.18 6.31
CA TRP A 166 2.94 24.97 7.58
C TRP A 166 3.88 24.78 8.77
N LEU A 167 5.05 24.17 8.56
CA LEU A 167 6.13 24.03 9.56
C LEU A 167 6.94 25.33 9.71
N ASP A 168 6.26 26.45 9.91
CA ASP A 168 6.89 27.72 10.25
C ASP A 168 7.65 27.63 11.60
N ASP A 169 8.42 28.67 11.91
CA ASP A 169 9.28 28.68 13.08
C ASP A 169 8.51 28.46 14.39
N GLU A 170 7.30 29.01 14.53
CA GLU A 170 6.51 28.89 15.76
C GLU A 170 5.94 27.47 15.92
N VAL A 171 5.33 26.93 14.87
CA VAL A 171 4.79 25.57 14.86
C VAL A 171 5.91 24.56 15.10
N ARG A 172 7.05 24.74 14.43
CA ARG A 172 8.22 23.85 14.55
C ARG A 172 8.76 23.85 15.97
N GLU A 173 9.03 25.02 16.56
CA GLU A 173 9.55 25.09 17.94
C GLU A 173 8.56 24.51 18.96
N ARG A 174 7.26 24.74 18.78
CA ARG A 174 6.22 24.15 19.64
C ARG A 174 6.20 22.62 19.55
N GLN A 175 6.27 22.06 18.34
CA GLN A 175 6.31 20.61 18.13
C GLN A 175 7.59 20.00 18.72
N LEU A 176 8.75 20.64 18.52
CA LEU A 176 10.03 20.20 19.09
C LEU A 176 10.00 20.23 20.62
N ALA A 177 9.50 21.30 21.22
CA ALA A 177 9.39 21.42 22.68
C ALA A 177 8.42 20.39 23.28
N HIS A 178 7.36 20.03 22.56
CA HIS A 178 6.48 18.94 22.96
C HIS A 178 7.23 17.60 22.94
N TRP A 179 7.80 17.20 21.80
CA TRP A 179 8.45 15.89 21.67
C TRP A 179 9.68 15.72 22.56
N ARG A 180 10.48 16.79 22.78
CA ARG A 180 11.59 16.76 23.73
C ARG A 180 11.14 16.44 25.16
N ARG A 181 10.04 17.03 25.61
CA ARG A 181 9.47 16.73 26.94
C ARG A 181 8.81 15.36 26.99
N THR A 182 8.07 14.99 25.96
CA THR A 182 7.36 13.69 25.89
C THR A 182 8.34 12.50 25.89
N LEU A 183 9.50 12.66 25.24
CA LEU A 183 10.53 11.63 25.15
C LEU A 183 11.64 11.79 26.18
N GLU A 184 11.48 12.69 27.16
CA GLU A 184 12.46 12.86 28.23
C GLU A 184 12.59 11.57 29.05
N GLY A 185 13.82 11.05 29.15
CA GLY A 185 14.10 9.77 29.83
C GLY A 185 13.69 8.52 29.05
N ALA A 186 13.19 8.64 27.82
CA ALA A 186 12.99 7.49 26.95
C ALA A 186 14.35 6.87 26.56
N PRO A 187 14.47 5.53 26.56
CA PRO A 187 15.68 4.88 26.05
C PRO A 187 15.86 5.20 24.56
N ALA A 188 17.11 5.36 24.12
CA ALA A 188 17.42 5.59 22.71
C ALA A 188 16.99 4.41 21.81
N GLU A 189 17.12 3.20 22.35
CA GLU A 189 16.67 1.96 21.74
C GLU A 189 16.15 1.04 22.83
N LEU A 190 15.01 0.39 22.58
CA LEU A 190 14.51 -0.67 23.44
C LEU A 190 15.01 -2.00 22.88
N GLU A 191 16.03 -2.58 23.51
CA GLU A 191 16.48 -3.92 23.17
C GLU A 191 15.38 -4.93 23.51
N LEU A 192 14.73 -5.46 22.47
CA LEU A 192 13.78 -6.53 22.62
C LEU A 192 14.55 -7.86 22.63
N PRO A 193 14.19 -8.82 23.51
CA PRO A 193 14.86 -10.12 23.61
C PRO A 193 14.47 -11.03 22.44
N PHE A 194 14.85 -10.64 21.21
CA PHE A 194 14.79 -11.49 20.05
C PHE A 194 16.12 -12.22 19.87
N PRO A 195 16.12 -13.50 19.44
CA PRO A 195 17.36 -14.17 19.11
C PRO A 195 18.07 -13.39 18.00
N ALA A 196 19.38 -13.16 18.19
CA ALA A 196 20.28 -12.43 17.26
C ALA A 196 20.49 -13.13 15.90
N SER A 197 19.58 -14.00 15.48
CA SER A 197 19.56 -14.50 14.11
C SER A 197 18.91 -13.47 13.22
N PRO A 198 19.58 -13.04 12.12
CA PRO A 198 18.93 -12.21 11.13
C PRO A 198 17.73 -13.02 10.61
N VAL A 199 16.53 -12.58 10.94
CA VAL A 199 15.36 -12.97 10.15
C VAL A 199 15.70 -12.46 8.75
N PRO A 200 15.86 -13.32 7.73
CA PRO A 200 16.15 -12.83 6.40
C PRO A 200 15.07 -11.80 6.04
N ALA A 201 15.50 -10.60 5.64
CA ALA A 201 14.63 -9.47 5.29
C ALA A 201 13.74 -9.72 4.05
N SER A 202 13.56 -10.99 3.68
CA SER A 202 12.57 -11.46 2.73
C SER A 202 11.41 -12.13 3.48
N GLN A 203 10.79 -11.43 4.42
CA GLN A 203 9.37 -11.69 4.63
C GLN A 203 8.64 -10.97 3.50
N VAL A 204 8.48 -11.67 2.38
CA VAL A 204 7.29 -11.45 1.56
C VAL A 204 6.15 -11.53 2.55
N LEU A 205 5.51 -10.40 2.85
CA LEU A 205 4.25 -10.42 3.57
C LEU A 205 3.41 -11.49 2.84
N PRO A 206 2.90 -12.53 3.52
CA PRO A 206 1.91 -13.39 2.89
C PRO A 206 0.83 -12.46 2.32
N ALA A 207 0.24 -12.83 1.18
CA ALA A 207 -0.78 -12.07 0.47
C ALA A 207 -2.10 -11.83 1.26
N SER A 208 -2.02 -11.78 2.59
CA SER A 208 -3.04 -11.43 3.56
C SER A 208 -2.61 -10.18 4.36
N SER A 209 -2.19 -9.11 3.69
CA SER A 209 -2.30 -7.76 4.25
C SER A 209 -2.36 -6.71 3.13
N GLY A 210 -3.55 -6.60 2.55
CA GLY A 210 -4.12 -5.28 2.31
C GLY A 210 -3.64 -4.50 1.09
N ALA A 211 -3.88 -5.00 -0.12
CA ALA A 211 -4.67 -4.12 -0.98
C ALA A 211 -6.06 -4.03 -0.32
N PRO A 212 -6.71 -2.87 -0.24
CA PRO A 212 -8.10 -2.80 0.17
C PRO A 212 -8.85 -3.76 -0.76
N ALA A 213 -9.51 -4.76 -0.18
CA ALA A 213 -10.20 -5.79 -0.96
C ALA A 213 -11.01 -5.17 -2.11
N ARG A 214 -11.67 -4.03 -1.84
CA ARG A 214 -12.53 -3.30 -2.78
C ARG A 214 -11.89 -2.76 -4.07
N ALA A 215 -10.59 -2.45 -4.11
CA ALA A 215 -9.95 -1.90 -5.32
C ALA A 215 -9.35 -3.01 -6.20
N ALA A 216 -8.69 -4.00 -5.57
CA ALA A 216 -8.26 -5.22 -6.25
C ALA A 216 -9.45 -6.04 -6.76
N ASP A 217 -10.59 -6.03 -6.04
CA ASP A 217 -11.85 -6.63 -6.49
C ASP A 217 -12.31 -6.06 -7.84
N GLY A 218 -11.98 -4.82 -8.21
CA GLY A 218 -12.36 -4.24 -9.50
C GLY A 218 -11.66 -4.92 -10.68
N LEU A 219 -10.35 -5.14 -10.58
CA LEU A 219 -9.54 -5.79 -11.60
C LEU A 219 -9.69 -7.33 -11.55
N VAL A 220 -9.86 -7.90 -10.35
CA VAL A 220 -10.01 -9.35 -10.12
C VAL A 220 -11.44 -9.84 -10.43
N ALA A 221 -12.49 -9.11 -10.06
CA ALA A 221 -13.88 -9.57 -10.23
C ALA A 221 -14.41 -9.43 -11.67
N ARG A 222 -13.71 -8.72 -12.57
CA ARG A 222 -14.19 -8.40 -13.92
C ARG A 222 -13.44 -9.08 -15.06
N ALA A 223 -12.35 -9.78 -14.76
CA ALA A 223 -11.78 -10.76 -15.67
C ALA A 223 -12.64 -12.06 -15.72
N LEU A 224 -13.58 -12.27 -14.79
CA LEU A 224 -14.54 -13.39 -14.79
C LEU A 224 -15.75 -13.16 -15.73
N PRO A 225 -16.14 -14.12 -16.60
CA PRO A 225 -17.38 -14.05 -17.36
C PRO A 225 -18.64 -14.18 -16.47
N ARG A 226 -19.74 -13.56 -16.91
CA ARG A 226 -21.00 -13.22 -16.19
C ARG A 226 -21.84 -14.35 -15.56
N ARG A 227 -21.32 -15.53 -15.20
CA ARG A 227 -22.08 -16.55 -14.44
C ARG A 227 -21.23 -17.26 -13.39
N GLY A 228 -21.44 -16.89 -12.13
CA GLY A 228 -20.80 -17.52 -10.96
C GLY A 228 -20.62 -16.52 -9.81
N ARG A 229 -21.71 -15.92 -9.33
CA ARG A 229 -21.66 -14.91 -8.25
C ARG A 229 -21.61 -15.48 -6.83
N ASP A 230 -21.57 -16.80 -6.66
CA ASP A 230 -21.64 -17.42 -5.33
C ASP A 230 -20.46 -18.37 -5.09
N ALA A 231 -19.30 -17.83 -4.70
CA ALA A 231 -18.22 -18.58 -4.03
C ALA A 231 -17.18 -17.64 -3.40
N LEU A 232 -17.59 -16.83 -2.42
CA LEU A 232 -16.67 -16.15 -1.48
C LEU A 232 -17.23 -16.28 -0.06
N HIS A 233 -17.23 -17.49 0.49
CA HIS A 233 -17.36 -17.73 1.93
C HIS A 233 -16.66 -19.02 2.30
N GLY A 234 -15.51 -18.92 2.97
CA GLY A 234 -14.86 -20.07 3.58
C GLY A 234 -13.37 -19.88 3.79
N ASP A 235 -12.96 -19.03 4.74
CA ASP A 235 -12.28 -19.55 5.94
C ASP A 235 -12.07 -18.42 6.96
N ALA A 236 -12.99 -18.31 7.92
CA ALA A 236 -12.86 -17.40 9.06
C ALA A 236 -13.55 -18.02 10.27
N ARG A 237 -13.07 -19.17 10.76
CA ARG A 237 -13.49 -19.72 12.07
C ARG A 237 -12.52 -20.77 12.61
N ARG A 238 -11.48 -20.29 13.31
CA ARG A 238 -10.76 -20.90 14.45
C ARG A 238 -9.56 -19.97 14.65
N ILE A 239 -9.54 -19.10 15.65
CA ILE A 239 -9.18 -19.39 17.03
C ILE A 239 -9.76 -18.25 17.90
N ARG A 240 -10.78 -18.54 18.72
CA ARG A 240 -11.10 -17.75 19.91
C ARG A 240 -11.23 -18.74 21.06
N GLY A 241 -10.27 -18.70 21.98
CA GLY A 241 -10.27 -19.54 23.17
C GLY A 241 -9.18 -19.06 24.13
N ALA A 242 -9.50 -18.01 24.90
CA ALA A 242 -9.12 -17.80 26.29
C ALA A 242 -9.39 -16.35 26.67
N ALA A 243 -10.49 -16.13 27.40
CA ALA A 243 -10.79 -14.87 28.06
C ALA A 243 -9.88 -14.70 29.28
N VAL A 244 -9.38 -13.49 29.52
CA VAL A 244 -8.83 -13.06 30.81
C VAL A 244 -9.74 -11.95 31.34
N PRO A 245 -10.17 -11.98 32.62
CA PRO A 245 -11.25 -11.13 33.11
C PRO A 245 -10.76 -9.73 33.50
N THR A 246 -11.46 -8.70 33.04
CA THR A 246 -11.28 -7.32 33.51
C THR A 246 -11.97 -7.12 34.86
N HIS A 247 -11.19 -6.77 35.89
CA HIS A 247 -11.68 -6.28 37.18
C HIS A 247 -12.48 -4.98 36.98
N ARG A 248 -13.77 -5.00 37.30
CA ARG A 248 -14.65 -3.81 37.32
C ARG A 248 -14.66 -3.25 38.74
N ALA A 249 -14.05 -2.08 38.92
CA ALA A 249 -14.12 -1.31 40.16
C ALA A 249 -15.55 -0.81 40.39
N THR A 250 -16.15 -1.21 41.50
CA THR A 250 -17.44 -0.73 42.00
C THR A 250 -17.26 0.61 42.71
N ARG A 251 -17.92 1.67 42.20
CA ARG A 251 -18.27 2.85 43.00
C ARG A 251 -19.78 2.81 43.25
N SER A 252 -20.18 2.44 44.46
CA SER A 252 -21.55 2.57 44.94
C SER A 252 -21.82 4.03 45.28
N ARG A 253 -22.77 4.66 44.57
CA ARG A 253 -23.40 5.91 44.97
C ARG A 253 -24.53 5.58 45.94
N GLY A 254 -24.54 6.29 47.07
CA GLY A 254 -25.51 6.18 48.14
C GLY A 254 -26.94 6.52 47.70
N ARG A 255 -27.87 5.82 48.33
CA ARG A 255 -29.32 5.99 48.24
C ARG A 255 -29.75 7.35 48.83
N HIS A 256 -30.60 8.07 48.11
CA HIS A 256 -31.50 9.07 48.69
C HIS A 256 -32.95 8.72 48.30
N ALA A 257 -33.74 8.36 49.29
CA ALA A 257 -35.19 8.52 49.41
C ALA A 257 -35.36 9.07 50.84
N GLY A 258 -35.99 10.19 51.14
CA GLY A 258 -37.32 10.67 50.77
C GLY A 258 -38.00 11.01 52.11
N GLY A 259 -38.54 12.22 52.30
CA GLY A 259 -39.26 12.56 53.53
C GLY A 259 -39.40 14.06 53.84
N THR A 260 -40.42 14.67 53.22
CA THR A 260 -41.31 15.76 53.71
C THR A 260 -41.08 16.43 55.08
N ALA A 261 -41.05 17.77 55.12
CA ALA A 261 -42.04 18.66 55.78
C ALA A 261 -41.52 20.12 55.87
N ALA A 262 -42.40 21.10 55.63
CA ALA A 262 -42.20 22.56 55.75
C ALA A 262 -42.51 23.06 57.19
N PRO A 263 -42.70 24.37 57.51
CA PRO A 263 -42.13 25.65 57.03
C PRO A 263 -41.64 26.56 58.20
N SER A 264 -41.41 27.86 57.92
CA SER A 264 -41.23 29.02 58.86
C SER A 264 -39.81 29.17 59.41
N GLY A 265 -39.19 30.35 59.49
CA GLY A 265 -39.59 31.74 59.32
C GLY A 265 -38.52 32.63 59.99
N ALA A 266 -38.51 33.91 59.64
CA ALA A 266 -37.63 35.01 60.11
C ALA A 266 -36.20 35.05 59.57
#